data_AF-A0AA36GAA1-F1
#
_entry.id   AF-A0AA36GAA1-F1
#
_cell.length_a   1.000
_cell.length_b   1.000
_cell.length_c   1.000
_cell.angle_alpha   90.00
_cell.angle_beta   90.00
_cell.angle_gamma   90.00
#
_symmetry.space_group_name_H-M   'P 1'
#
loop_
_entity.id
_entity.type
_entity.pdbx_description
1 polymer ?
#
loop_
_entity_poly.entity_id
_entity_poly.type
_entity_poly.pdbx_seq_one_letter_code
_entity_poly.pdbx_strand_id
1 'polypeptide(L)'
;MAIGRIVKPLIPKVRGPPLKMLGARGQAALAHADPAQVQHLQEMCIAVNERDEPVQQVSKGDAHHQETMALHRAFSVFAFTRDGRLVLQKRSACKITFPQMWTNTCCSHPLWDEREVQGVEGAKHAAARKMEHELGVRPDPTDSYVFKGKYLYKANMASGPWGEHEMDYALILRNFDLQRIQMNPEEVEAVDAVSPDELPRLMNDPRYTFTPWFKLFVRLGHLQKWWGDLDNLKESKDQKAIFRMDI
;
A
#
# COMPACT_ATOMS: atom_id res chain seq x y z
N MET A 1 3.34 -37.87 -30.06
CA MET A 1 3.63 -36.67 -29.25
C MET A 1 2.31 -36.11 -28.75
N ALA A 2 1.96 -36.32 -27.48
CA ALA A 2 0.75 -35.78 -26.88
C ALA A 2 1.13 -34.57 -26.01
N ILE A 3 0.65 -33.40 -26.39
CA ILE A 3 0.88 -32.14 -25.67
C ILE A 3 -0.15 -32.11 -24.53
N GLY A 4 0.29 -32.39 -23.31
CA GLY A 4 -0.56 -32.35 -22.13
C GLY A 4 -1.00 -30.91 -21.83
N ARG A 5 -2.31 -30.65 -21.89
CA ARG A 5 -2.92 -29.41 -21.37
C ARG A 5 -2.78 -29.40 -19.85
N ILE A 6 -1.95 -28.51 -19.33
CA ILE A 6 -1.94 -28.17 -17.91
C ILE A 6 -3.23 -27.41 -17.63
N VAL A 7 -4.18 -28.07 -16.98
CA VAL A 7 -5.40 -27.45 -16.46
C VAL A 7 -5.00 -26.70 -15.19
N LYS A 8 -4.90 -25.36 -15.24
CA LYS A 8 -4.71 -24.55 -14.03
C LYS A 8 -5.97 -24.67 -13.15
N PRO A 9 -5.85 -24.90 -11.83
CA PRO A 9 -7.01 -24.96 -10.97
C PRO A 9 -7.67 -23.58 -10.93
N LEU A 10 -8.99 -23.52 -11.21
CA LEU A 10 -9.77 -22.31 -10.97
C LEU A 10 -9.73 -22.00 -9.47
N ILE A 11 -9.33 -20.78 -9.12
CA ILE A 11 -9.50 -20.28 -7.76
C ILE A 11 -11.02 -20.12 -7.56
N PRO A 12 -11.64 -20.84 -6.61
CA PRO A 12 -13.07 -20.70 -6.40
C PRO A 12 -13.38 -19.26 -6.00
N LYS A 13 -14.33 -18.62 -6.70
CA LYS A 13 -14.95 -17.36 -6.28
C LYS A 13 -15.76 -17.61 -5.02
N VAL A 14 -15.09 -17.65 -3.87
CA VAL A 14 -15.76 -17.71 -2.58
C VAL A 14 -16.22 -16.28 -2.27
N ARG A 15 -17.53 -16.05 -2.25
CA ARG A 15 -18.07 -14.79 -1.71
C ARG A 15 -17.47 -14.62 -0.31
N GLY A 16 -16.82 -13.48 -0.06
CA GLY A 16 -16.31 -13.14 1.27
C GLY A 16 -17.42 -13.31 2.32
N PRO A 17 -17.08 -13.63 3.57
CA PRO A 17 -18.10 -13.69 4.62
C PRO A 17 -18.89 -12.37 4.62
N PRO A 18 -20.22 -12.38 4.82
CA PRO A 18 -20.93 -11.14 5.12
C PRO A 18 -20.22 -10.48 6.29
N LEU A 19 -19.98 -9.16 6.23
CA LEU A 19 -19.41 -8.35 7.30
C LEU A 19 -19.91 -8.88 8.63
N LYS A 20 -19.13 -9.74 9.29
CA LYS A 20 -19.50 -10.30 10.58
C LYS A 20 -19.16 -9.20 11.55
N MET A 21 -20.12 -8.28 11.66
CA MET A 21 -20.33 -7.39 12.79
C MET A 21 -19.02 -6.77 13.28
N LEU A 22 -18.59 -5.68 12.63
CA LEU A 22 -17.92 -4.61 13.37
C LEU A 22 -18.67 -4.46 14.69
N GLY A 23 -17.97 -4.62 15.82
CA GLY A 23 -18.58 -4.40 17.13
C GLY A 23 -19.19 -3.00 17.20
N ALA A 24 -20.01 -2.73 18.22
CA ALA A 24 -20.70 -1.43 18.35
C ALA A 24 -19.76 -0.21 18.19
N ARG A 25 -18.49 -0.35 18.61
CA ARG A 25 -17.44 0.68 18.43
C ARG A 25 -17.00 0.88 16.98
N GLY A 26 -16.88 -0.19 16.20
CA GLY A 26 -16.56 -0.13 14.77
C GLY A 26 -17.70 0.47 13.95
N GLN A 27 -18.95 0.16 14.28
CA GLN A 27 -20.12 0.77 13.63
C GLN A 27 -20.23 2.27 13.95
N ALA A 28 -19.99 2.66 15.21
CA ALA A 28 -19.97 4.08 15.60
C ALA A 28 -18.84 4.85 14.90
N ALA A 29 -17.67 4.24 14.73
CA ALA A 29 -16.53 4.86 14.03
C ALA A 29 -16.79 5.09 12.53
N LEU A 30 -17.71 4.33 11.92
CA LEU A 30 -18.09 4.47 10.50
C LEU A 30 -19.34 5.33 10.27
N ALA A 31 -20.04 5.75 11.33
CA ALA A 31 -21.31 6.50 11.20
C ALA A 31 -21.16 7.85 10.46
N HIS A 32 -19.95 8.40 10.43
CA HIS A 32 -19.60 9.63 9.70
C HIS A 32 -18.57 9.39 8.59
N ALA A 33 -18.26 8.13 8.29
CA ALA A 33 -17.33 7.81 7.23
C ALA A 33 -18.00 8.02 5.87
N ASP A 34 -17.18 8.40 4.88
CA ASP A 34 -17.64 8.54 3.51
C ASP A 34 -18.19 7.19 2.97
N PRO A 35 -19.36 7.17 2.30
CA PRO A 35 -19.98 5.93 1.83
C PRO A 35 -19.09 5.10 0.89
N ALA A 36 -18.28 5.75 0.04
CA ALA A 36 -17.38 5.04 -0.87
C ALA A 36 -16.25 4.35 -0.08
N GLN A 37 -15.70 5.01 0.94
CA GLN A 37 -14.70 4.41 1.82
C GLN A 37 -15.27 3.24 2.64
N VAL A 38 -16.52 3.33 3.09
CA VAL A 38 -17.22 2.21 3.75
C VAL A 38 -17.41 1.04 2.78
N GLN A 39 -17.77 1.30 1.53
CA GLN A 39 -17.89 0.26 0.52
C GLN A 39 -16.55 -0.45 0.26
N HIS A 40 -15.44 0.31 0.23
CA HIS A 40 -14.10 -0.26 0.09
C HIS A 40 -13.72 -1.24 1.22
N LEU A 41 -14.34 -1.18 2.41
CA LEU A 41 -14.09 -2.15 3.47
C LEU A 41 -14.48 -3.59 3.10
N GLN A 42 -15.31 -3.76 2.07
CA GLN A 42 -15.73 -5.06 1.55
C GLN A 42 -14.75 -5.66 0.55
N GLU A 43 -13.74 -4.91 0.10
CA GLU A 43 -12.66 -5.44 -0.74
C GLU A 43 -11.97 -6.61 -0.03
N MET A 44 -11.65 -7.66 -0.78
CA MET A 44 -11.01 -8.85 -0.23
C MET A 44 -9.50 -8.74 -0.38
N CYS A 45 -8.82 -8.51 0.74
CA CYS A 45 -7.36 -8.56 0.85
C CYS A 45 -6.86 -10.01 0.93
N ILE A 46 -5.56 -10.17 0.73
CA ILE A 46 -4.87 -11.47 0.82
C ILE A 46 -4.28 -11.61 2.22
N ALA A 47 -4.90 -12.42 3.08
CA ALA A 47 -4.29 -12.77 4.35
C ALA A 47 -3.08 -13.67 4.10
N VAL A 48 -1.97 -13.38 4.77
CA VAL A 48 -0.71 -14.12 4.63
C VAL A 48 -0.15 -14.53 5.99
N ASN A 49 0.72 -15.53 6.00
CA ASN A 49 1.54 -15.80 7.19
C ASN A 49 2.83 -14.97 7.20
N GLU A 50 3.65 -15.11 8.26
CA GLU A 50 4.91 -14.35 8.39
C GLU A 50 5.98 -14.71 7.34
N ARG A 51 5.76 -15.73 6.51
CA ARG A 51 6.59 -16.08 5.35
C ARG A 51 6.04 -15.55 4.03
N ASP A 52 5.00 -14.71 4.10
CA ASP A 52 4.30 -14.16 2.95
C ASP A 52 3.64 -15.23 2.06
N GLU A 53 3.20 -16.33 2.67
CA GLU A 53 2.43 -17.37 1.98
C GLU A 53 0.94 -17.02 2.11
N PRO A 54 0.18 -16.92 0.99
CA PRO A 54 -1.27 -16.71 1.05
C PRO A 54 -1.98 -17.81 1.84
N VAL A 55 -2.85 -17.41 2.78
CA VAL A 55 -3.62 -18.33 3.63
C VAL A 55 -5.08 -18.36 3.22
N GLN A 56 -5.73 -17.19 3.19
CA GLN A 56 -7.14 -17.04 2.89
C GLN A 56 -7.46 -15.60 2.47
N GLN A 57 -8.67 -15.37 1.97
CA GLN A 57 -9.20 -14.03 1.79
C GLN A 57 -9.66 -13.43 3.13
N VAL A 58 -9.50 -12.12 3.30
CA VAL A 58 -9.99 -11.36 4.46
C VAL A 58 -10.58 -10.04 3.97
N SER A 59 -11.67 -9.57 4.58
CA SER A 59 -12.21 -8.25 4.22
C SER A 59 -11.22 -7.16 4.63
N LYS A 60 -11.16 -6.06 3.88
CA LYS A 60 -10.36 -4.89 4.25
C LYS A 60 -10.75 -4.37 5.63
N GLY A 61 -12.04 -4.39 5.97
CA GLY A 61 -12.51 -4.08 7.33
C GLY A 61 -11.82 -4.93 8.40
N ASP A 62 -11.87 -6.26 8.29
CA ASP A 62 -11.27 -7.17 9.27
C ASP A 62 -9.74 -7.12 9.25
N ALA A 63 -9.13 -6.83 8.11
CA ALA A 63 -7.69 -6.67 7.99
C ALA A 63 -7.17 -5.45 8.79
N HIS A 64 -7.98 -4.41 8.91
CA HIS A 64 -7.59 -3.12 9.52
C HIS A 64 -8.24 -2.84 10.87
N HIS A 65 -9.27 -3.59 11.28
CA HIS A 65 -9.90 -3.41 12.59
C HIS A 65 -9.02 -4.00 13.71
N GLN A 66 -8.75 -3.26 14.78
CA GLN A 66 -7.77 -3.63 15.82
C GLN A 66 -8.09 -4.93 16.57
N GLU A 67 -9.37 -5.34 16.64
CA GLU A 67 -9.76 -6.61 17.27
C GLU A 67 -9.33 -7.84 16.45
N THR A 68 -9.23 -7.71 15.13
CA THR A 68 -8.86 -8.78 14.21
C THR A 68 -7.47 -8.59 13.65
N MET A 69 -7.22 -7.43 13.01
CA MET A 69 -5.95 -6.93 12.50
C MET A 69 -5.09 -8.03 11.84
N ALA A 70 -5.73 -8.73 10.91
CA ALA A 70 -5.14 -9.88 10.25
C ALA A 70 -3.93 -9.45 9.42
N LEU A 71 -2.84 -10.22 9.51
CA LEU A 71 -1.68 -10.01 8.65
C LEU A 71 -2.09 -10.22 7.19
N HIS A 72 -1.87 -9.22 6.36
CA HIS A 72 -2.25 -9.26 4.95
C HIS A 72 -1.18 -8.62 4.07
N ARG A 73 -1.20 -8.97 2.77
CA ARG A 73 -0.26 -8.41 1.80
C ARG A 73 -0.66 -6.98 1.43
N ALA A 74 0.35 -6.12 1.32
CA ALA A 74 0.21 -4.73 0.92
C ALA A 74 1.35 -4.33 -0.03
N PHE A 75 1.28 -3.11 -0.56
CA PHE A 75 2.38 -2.49 -1.27
C PHE A 75 2.48 -0.99 -0.94
N SER A 76 3.71 -0.48 -1.06
CA SER A 76 4.06 0.93 -0.95
C SER A 76 4.85 1.35 -2.19
N VAL A 77 4.26 2.23 -3.00
CA VAL A 77 4.90 2.84 -4.16
C VAL A 77 5.68 4.08 -3.72
N PHE A 78 6.94 4.16 -4.13
CA PHE A 78 7.80 5.33 -4.05
C PHE A 78 8.14 5.77 -5.47
N ALA A 79 7.39 6.74 -5.98
CA ALA A 79 7.63 7.31 -7.29
C ALA A 79 8.59 8.51 -7.18
N PHE A 80 9.58 8.54 -8.05
CA PHE A 80 10.53 9.64 -8.17
C PHE A 80 10.34 10.34 -9.49
N THR A 81 10.34 11.66 -9.46
CA THR A 81 10.38 12.49 -10.65
C THR A 81 11.68 12.29 -11.42
N ARG A 82 11.75 12.82 -12.64
CA ARG A 82 12.96 12.74 -13.48
C ARG A 82 14.20 13.33 -12.79
N ASP A 83 14.03 14.42 -12.03
CA ASP A 83 15.06 15.09 -11.24
C ASP A 83 15.28 14.47 -9.84
N GLY A 84 14.65 13.32 -9.56
CA GLY A 84 14.91 12.55 -8.34
C GLY A 84 14.17 13.02 -7.10
N ARG A 85 13.16 13.89 -7.22
CA ARG A 85 12.28 14.26 -6.09
C ARG A 85 11.29 13.13 -5.83
N LEU A 86 11.09 12.77 -4.57
CA LEU A 86 10.12 11.76 -4.16
C LEU A 86 8.72 12.37 -4.14
N VAL A 87 7.76 11.73 -4.81
CA VAL A 87 6.35 12.15 -4.80
C VAL A 87 5.68 11.63 -3.53
N LEU A 88 5.09 12.54 -2.78
CA LEU A 88 4.31 12.29 -1.58
C LEU A 88 2.84 12.59 -1.84
N GLN A 89 1.96 11.87 -1.15
CA GLN A 89 0.55 12.23 -1.09
C GLN A 89 0.14 12.57 0.35
N LYS A 90 -0.76 13.52 0.51
CA LYS A 90 -1.54 13.73 1.73
C LYS A 90 -2.85 12.98 1.58
N ARG A 91 -3.08 12.00 2.46
CA ARG A 91 -4.29 11.20 2.50
C ARG A 91 -5.52 12.09 2.72
N SER A 92 -6.64 11.82 2.03
CA SER A 92 -7.87 12.60 2.24
C SER A 92 -8.37 12.52 3.68
N ALA A 93 -9.24 13.46 4.06
CA ALA A 93 -9.96 13.41 5.32
C ALA A 93 -10.96 12.23 5.40
N CYS A 94 -11.35 11.67 4.25
CA CYS A 94 -12.32 10.59 4.16
C CYS A 94 -11.71 9.21 4.45
N LYS A 95 -10.36 9.07 4.37
CA LYS A 95 -9.68 7.80 4.64
C LYS A 95 -10.00 7.29 6.04
N ILE A 96 -10.39 6.01 6.13
CA ILE A 96 -10.67 5.35 7.41
C ILE A 96 -9.40 5.22 8.24
N THR A 97 -8.30 4.78 7.62
CA THR A 97 -7.00 4.69 8.29
C THR A 97 -6.13 5.91 8.02
N PHE A 98 -5.56 6.49 9.08
CA PHE A 98 -4.60 7.60 9.03
C PHE A 98 -5.01 8.77 8.09
N PRO A 99 -6.21 9.36 8.25
CA PRO A 99 -6.65 10.48 7.41
C PRO A 99 -5.74 11.70 7.58
N GLN A 100 -5.62 12.53 6.53
CA GLN A 100 -4.84 13.78 6.51
C GLN A 100 -3.34 13.65 6.78
N MET A 101 -2.81 12.43 6.87
CA MET A 101 -1.37 12.21 7.02
C MET A 101 -0.67 12.17 5.65
N TRP A 102 0.52 12.76 5.60
CA TRP A 102 1.46 12.63 4.50
C TRP A 102 2.11 11.24 4.48
N THR A 103 2.29 10.70 3.28
CA THR A 103 2.88 9.37 3.07
C THR A 103 3.57 9.29 1.70
N ASN A 104 4.17 8.14 1.39
CA ASN A 104 4.74 7.88 0.06
C ASN A 104 3.65 7.89 -1.02
N THR A 105 4.07 7.78 -2.28
CA THR A 105 3.23 8.09 -3.45
C THR A 105 1.88 7.39 -3.47
N CYS A 106 1.82 6.09 -3.17
CA CYS A 106 0.57 5.33 -3.13
C CYS A 106 0.77 4.07 -2.27
N CYS A 107 -0.17 3.78 -1.38
CA CYS A 107 -0.18 2.56 -0.54
C CYS A 107 -1.54 1.89 -0.62
N SER A 108 -1.56 0.59 -0.90
CA SER A 108 -2.80 -0.19 -0.89
C SER A 108 -2.52 -1.69 -0.89
N HIS A 109 -3.52 -2.47 -1.30
CA HIS A 109 -3.54 -3.92 -1.17
C HIS A 109 -3.75 -4.57 -2.54
N PRO A 110 -2.98 -5.63 -2.86
CA PRO A 110 -3.38 -6.56 -3.89
C PRO A 110 -4.64 -7.30 -3.45
N LEU A 111 -5.60 -7.44 -4.36
CA LEU A 111 -6.86 -8.12 -4.10
C LEU A 111 -6.71 -9.64 -4.20
N TRP A 112 -7.58 -10.36 -3.50
CA TRP A 112 -7.76 -11.79 -3.68
C TRP A 112 -8.46 -12.09 -5.02
N ASP A 113 -7.74 -11.88 -6.11
CA ASP A 113 -8.16 -12.19 -7.47
C ASP A 113 -7.02 -12.82 -8.28
N GLU A 114 -7.36 -13.42 -9.43
CA GLU A 114 -6.41 -14.17 -10.25
C GLU A 114 -5.22 -13.33 -10.78
N ARG A 115 -5.38 -12.01 -10.90
CA ARG A 115 -4.38 -11.08 -11.44
C ARG A 115 -3.47 -10.51 -10.35
N GLU A 116 -3.95 -10.40 -9.11
CA GLU A 116 -3.28 -9.69 -8.02
C GLU A 116 -2.79 -10.61 -6.89
N VAL A 117 -3.27 -11.86 -6.81
CA VAL A 117 -2.89 -12.78 -5.73
C VAL A 117 -1.43 -13.25 -5.77
N GLN A 118 -0.79 -13.15 -6.95
CA GLN A 118 0.51 -13.75 -7.24
C GLN A 118 1.69 -12.83 -6.92
N GLY A 119 2.11 -12.81 -5.66
CA GLY A 119 3.41 -12.25 -5.24
C GLY A 119 3.70 -10.85 -5.78
N VAL A 120 4.93 -10.63 -6.27
CA VAL A 120 5.42 -9.31 -6.72
C VAL A 120 4.67 -8.83 -7.95
N GLU A 121 4.44 -9.69 -8.93
CA GLU A 121 3.72 -9.32 -10.16
C GLU A 121 2.27 -8.90 -9.86
N GLY A 122 1.60 -9.62 -8.97
CA GLY A 122 0.26 -9.25 -8.49
C GLY A 122 0.25 -7.91 -7.76
N ALA A 123 1.27 -7.64 -6.95
CA ALA A 123 1.44 -6.34 -6.29
C ALA A 123 1.70 -5.20 -7.29
N LYS A 124 2.46 -5.43 -8.36
CA LYS A 124 2.67 -4.44 -9.44
C LYS A 124 1.36 -4.12 -10.17
N HIS A 125 0.54 -5.13 -10.46
CA HIS A 125 -0.80 -4.92 -11.02
C HIS A 125 -1.70 -4.08 -10.10
N ALA A 126 -1.72 -4.42 -8.81
CA ALA A 126 -2.47 -3.68 -7.81
C ALA A 126 -1.99 -2.23 -7.68
N ALA A 127 -0.68 -2.00 -7.71
CA ALA A 127 -0.06 -0.69 -7.71
C ALA A 127 -0.48 0.14 -8.92
N ALA A 128 -0.45 -0.41 -10.14
CA ALA A 128 -0.93 0.30 -11.32
C ALA A 128 -2.43 0.67 -11.22
N ARG A 129 -3.28 -0.26 -10.76
CA ARG A 129 -4.72 0.02 -10.53
C ARG A 129 -4.93 1.14 -9.53
N LYS A 130 -4.17 1.16 -8.42
CA LYS A 130 -4.35 2.13 -7.36
C LYS A 130 -3.69 3.48 -7.64
N MET A 131 -2.58 3.52 -8.37
CA MET A 131 -2.04 4.76 -8.90
C MET A 131 -3.04 5.43 -9.86
N GLU A 132 -3.73 4.65 -10.71
CA GLU A 132 -4.79 5.17 -11.58
C GLU A 132 -5.98 5.69 -10.76
N HIS A 133 -6.41 4.92 -9.75
CA HIS A 133 -7.54 5.29 -8.91
C HIS A 133 -7.27 6.51 -8.02
N GLU A 134 -6.10 6.61 -7.37
CA GLU A 134 -5.79 7.68 -6.41
C GLU A 134 -5.24 8.94 -7.08
N LEU A 135 -4.41 8.77 -8.11
CA LEU A 135 -3.65 9.86 -8.73
C LEU A 135 -3.98 10.09 -10.21
N GLY A 136 -4.87 9.30 -10.81
CA GLY A 136 -5.23 9.41 -12.22
C GLY A 136 -4.12 9.00 -13.19
N VAL A 137 -3.03 8.40 -12.69
CA VAL A 137 -1.88 7.99 -13.50
C VAL A 137 -1.75 6.48 -13.44
N ARG A 138 -1.82 5.82 -14.60
CA ARG A 138 -1.58 4.39 -14.71
C ARG A 138 -0.20 4.11 -15.33
N PRO A 139 0.81 3.71 -14.55
CA PRO A 139 2.04 3.14 -15.08
C PRO A 139 1.78 1.76 -15.69
N ASP A 140 2.61 1.35 -16.63
CA ASP A 140 2.65 -0.04 -17.07
C ASP A 140 3.24 -0.90 -15.94
N PRO A 141 2.48 -1.85 -15.36
CA PRO A 141 2.92 -2.59 -14.20
C PRO A 141 4.09 -3.54 -14.47
N THR A 142 4.26 -4.08 -15.69
CA THR A 142 5.27 -5.11 -15.94
C THR A 142 6.66 -4.54 -16.17
N ASP A 143 6.76 -3.29 -16.65
CA ASP A 143 8.05 -2.71 -17.06
C ASP A 143 8.53 -1.57 -16.15
N SER A 144 7.66 -0.98 -15.33
CA SER A 144 7.97 0.31 -14.68
C SER A 144 8.35 0.23 -13.20
N TYR A 145 7.89 -0.79 -12.47
CA TYR A 145 8.12 -0.92 -11.04
C TYR A 145 9.34 -1.80 -10.73
N VAL A 146 10.23 -1.29 -9.88
CA VAL A 146 11.35 -2.06 -9.32
C VAL A 146 11.02 -2.45 -7.89
N PHE A 147 10.92 -3.75 -7.61
CA PHE A 147 10.67 -4.26 -6.27
C PHE A 147 11.95 -4.24 -5.40
N LYS A 148 11.84 -3.70 -4.18
CA LYS A 148 12.99 -3.48 -3.28
C LYS A 148 12.99 -4.35 -2.03
N GLY A 149 11.92 -5.09 -1.76
CA GLY A 149 11.84 -6.00 -0.63
C GLY A 149 10.45 -6.06 -0.01
N LYS A 150 10.32 -6.97 0.96
CA LYS A 150 9.12 -7.15 1.78
C LYS A 150 9.38 -6.63 3.18
N TYR A 151 8.43 -5.90 3.72
CA TYR A 151 8.56 -5.20 4.98
C TYR A 151 7.39 -5.56 5.88
N LEU A 152 7.68 -6.28 6.96
CA LEU A 152 6.67 -6.65 7.94
C LEU A 152 6.60 -5.56 9.02
N TYR A 153 5.44 -4.93 9.15
CA TYR A 153 5.21 -3.92 10.19
C TYR A 153 3.79 -3.99 10.73
N LYS A 154 3.59 -3.33 11.88
CA LYS A 154 2.28 -3.20 12.52
C LYS A 154 2.13 -1.81 13.13
N ALA A 155 1.01 -1.15 12.88
CA ALA A 155 0.74 0.22 13.34
C ALA A 155 -0.71 0.36 13.82
N ASN A 156 -0.91 0.82 15.05
CA ASN A 156 -2.26 1.14 15.55
C ASN A 156 -2.55 2.63 15.38
N MET A 157 -3.78 2.98 15.00
CA MET A 157 -4.25 4.35 15.17
C MET A 157 -4.55 4.63 16.65
N ALA A 158 -4.12 5.79 17.13
CA ALA A 158 -4.47 6.26 18.46
C ALA A 158 -5.96 6.61 18.58
N SER A 159 -6.58 7.02 17.47
CA SER A 159 -8.00 7.38 17.37
C SER A 159 -8.79 6.30 16.63
N GLY A 160 -9.80 5.73 17.29
CA GLY A 160 -10.69 4.73 16.69
C GLY A 160 -10.11 3.31 16.66
N PRO A 161 -10.91 2.32 16.22
CA PRO A 161 -10.55 0.90 16.33
C PRO A 161 -9.77 0.40 15.11
N TRP A 162 -8.92 1.23 14.50
CA TRP A 162 -8.27 0.93 13.21
C TRP A 162 -6.74 0.86 13.30
N GLY A 163 -6.11 0.14 12.38
CA GLY A 163 -4.66 -0.04 12.31
C GLY A 163 -4.25 -0.78 11.04
N GLU A 164 -2.96 -1.11 10.97
CA GLU A 164 -2.31 -1.80 9.86
C GLU A 164 -1.46 -2.95 10.42
N HIS A 165 -1.46 -4.09 9.74
CA HIS A 165 -0.55 -5.20 10.00
C HIS A 165 -0.25 -5.89 8.68
N GLU A 166 0.87 -5.51 8.08
CA GLU A 166 1.09 -5.71 6.65
C GLU A 166 2.41 -6.41 6.37
N MET A 167 2.36 -7.28 5.37
CA MET A 167 3.51 -7.70 4.59
C MET A 167 3.61 -6.76 3.39
N ASP A 168 4.34 -5.65 3.56
CA ASP A 168 4.37 -4.53 2.63
C ASP A 168 5.48 -4.66 1.58
N TYR A 169 5.11 -4.57 0.31
CA TYR A 169 6.03 -4.64 -0.81
C TYR A 169 6.45 -3.23 -1.23
N ALA A 170 7.74 -2.90 -1.05
CA ALA A 170 8.25 -1.63 -1.54
C ALA A 170 8.50 -1.69 -3.06
N LEU A 171 7.81 -0.83 -3.81
CA LEU A 171 7.89 -0.70 -5.26
C LEU A 171 8.41 0.69 -5.62
N ILE A 172 9.46 0.78 -6.44
CA ILE A 172 10.01 2.05 -6.90
C ILE A 172 9.58 2.31 -8.33
N LEU A 173 9.16 3.54 -8.63
CA LEU A 173 8.88 4.03 -9.97
C LEU A 173 9.77 5.24 -10.26
N ARG A 174 10.41 5.27 -11.44
CA ARG A 174 11.22 6.43 -11.88
C ARG A 174 10.49 7.25 -12.93
N ASN A 175 10.99 8.46 -13.16
CA ASN A 175 10.53 9.38 -14.21
C ASN A 175 9.04 9.70 -14.10
N PHE A 176 8.52 9.79 -12.87
CA PHE A 176 7.14 10.14 -12.63
C PHE A 176 6.88 11.60 -13.02
N ASP A 177 5.81 11.84 -13.75
CA ASP A 177 5.43 13.17 -14.22
C ASP A 177 4.26 13.71 -13.39
N LEU A 178 4.56 14.72 -12.57
CA LEU A 178 3.58 15.38 -11.70
C LEU A 178 2.45 16.05 -12.49
N GLN A 179 2.70 16.47 -13.73
CA GLN A 179 1.70 17.17 -14.54
C GLN A 179 0.56 16.26 -14.99
N ARG A 180 0.76 14.93 -14.92
CA ARG A 180 -0.25 13.93 -15.28
C ARG A 180 -1.21 13.62 -14.13
N ILE A 181 -0.95 14.09 -12.93
CA ILE A 181 -1.76 13.77 -11.75
C ILE A 181 -3.16 14.38 -11.91
N GLN A 182 -4.16 13.53 -11.71
CA GLN A 182 -5.55 13.91 -11.51
C GLN A 182 -6.00 13.23 -10.21
N MET A 183 -5.87 13.95 -9.10
CA MET A 183 -6.16 13.40 -7.77
C MET A 183 -7.63 13.00 -7.67
N ASN A 184 -7.90 11.81 -7.13
CA ASN A 184 -9.22 11.49 -6.61
C ASN A 184 -9.37 12.14 -5.22
N PRO A 185 -10.25 13.14 -5.04
CA PRO A 185 -10.40 13.87 -3.77
C PRO A 185 -10.91 13.00 -2.62
N GLU A 186 -11.54 11.85 -2.91
CA GLU A 186 -11.94 10.88 -1.90
C GLU A 186 -10.73 10.14 -1.29
N GLU A 187 -9.61 10.11 -2.00
CA GLU A 187 -8.41 9.35 -1.61
C GLU A 187 -7.24 10.26 -1.23
N VAL A 188 -7.05 11.37 -1.96
CA VAL A 188 -5.89 12.25 -1.87
C VAL A 188 -6.33 13.71 -1.73
N GLU A 189 -5.84 14.38 -0.68
CA GLU A 189 -6.08 15.80 -0.42
C GLU A 189 -5.07 16.70 -1.15
N ALA A 190 -3.80 16.27 -1.18
CA ALA A 190 -2.72 17.03 -1.78
C ALA A 190 -1.59 16.12 -2.25
N VAL A 191 -0.79 16.60 -3.19
CA VAL A 191 0.46 15.97 -3.63
C VAL A 191 1.59 16.99 -3.52
N ASP A 192 2.76 16.50 -3.16
CA ASP A 192 4.01 17.27 -3.20
C ASP A 192 5.15 16.39 -3.72
N ALA A 193 6.24 17.00 -4.17
CA ALA A 193 7.45 16.27 -4.52
C ALA A 193 8.64 16.88 -3.80
N VAL A 194 9.42 16.06 -3.10
CA VAL A 194 10.44 16.54 -2.15
C VAL A 194 11.81 15.97 -2.48
N SER A 195 12.85 16.78 -2.30
CA SER A 195 14.23 16.33 -2.37
C SER A 195 14.67 15.59 -1.10
N PRO A 196 15.81 14.86 -1.14
CA PRO A 196 16.39 14.23 0.04
C PRO A 196 16.67 15.23 1.18
N ASP A 197 17.01 16.48 0.85
CA ASP A 197 17.35 17.52 1.81
C ASP A 197 16.12 18.24 2.38
N GLU A 198 15.01 18.27 1.63
CA GLU A 198 13.75 18.88 2.04
C GLU A 198 12.96 17.96 2.98
N LEU A 199 12.94 16.65 2.72
CA LEU A 199 12.11 15.71 3.48
C LEU A 199 12.37 15.76 4.99
N PRO A 200 13.61 15.76 5.51
CA PRO A 200 13.86 15.86 6.94
C PRO A 200 13.32 17.15 7.57
N ARG A 201 13.31 18.26 6.81
CA ARG A 201 12.77 19.55 7.29
C ARG A 201 11.26 19.47 7.45
N LEU A 202 10.57 18.89 6.46
CA LEU A 202 9.12 18.67 6.54
C LEU A 202 8.74 17.72 7.67
N MET A 203 9.51 16.65 7.88
CA MET A 203 9.25 15.69 8.96
C MET A 203 9.47 16.26 10.37
N ASN A 204 10.28 17.32 10.50
CA ASN A 204 10.49 18.04 11.76
C ASN A 204 9.52 19.22 11.95
N ASP A 205 8.74 19.57 10.92
CA ASP A 205 7.74 20.62 11.00
C ASP A 205 6.44 20.06 11.61
N PRO A 206 5.97 20.58 12.76
CA PRO A 206 4.77 20.07 13.44
C PRO A 206 3.49 20.24 12.63
N ARG A 207 3.50 21.05 11.56
CA ARG A 207 2.37 21.21 10.64
C ARG A 207 2.16 19.99 9.75
N TYR A 208 3.17 19.12 9.62
CA TYR A 208 3.13 17.92 8.80
C TYR A 208 3.09 16.68 9.68
N THR A 209 2.06 15.85 9.47
CA THR A 209 1.96 14.54 10.13
C THR A 209 2.20 13.45 9.11
N PHE A 210 3.15 12.55 9.39
CA PHE A 210 3.50 11.44 8.49
C PHE A 210 3.04 10.09 9.02
N THR A 211 2.56 9.23 8.11
CA THR A 211 2.11 7.88 8.43
C THR A 211 3.22 7.04 9.06
N PRO A 212 2.90 6.10 9.99
CA PRO A 212 3.92 5.35 10.71
C PRO A 212 4.89 4.58 9.82
N TRP A 213 4.42 3.86 8.80
CA TRP A 213 5.27 3.10 7.89
C TRP A 213 6.25 3.99 7.12
N PHE A 214 5.78 5.14 6.62
CA PHE A 214 6.66 6.08 5.92
C PHE A 214 7.79 6.59 6.83
N LYS A 215 7.50 6.87 8.11
CA LYS A 215 8.52 7.21 9.10
C LYS A 215 9.53 6.08 9.29
N LEU A 216 9.09 4.82 9.26
CA LEU A 216 9.99 3.65 9.33
C LEU A 216 10.93 3.60 8.12
N PHE A 217 10.41 3.75 6.89
CA PHE A 217 11.24 3.76 5.68
C PHE A 217 12.32 4.85 5.70
N VAL A 218 11.99 6.04 6.24
CA VAL A 218 12.97 7.14 6.43
C VAL A 218 13.97 6.81 7.52
N ARG A 219 13.49 6.40 8.71
CA ARG A 219 14.33 6.15 9.91
C ARG A 219 15.32 5.01 9.69
N LEU A 220 14.92 3.96 8.98
CA LEU A 220 15.75 2.79 8.70
C LEU A 220 16.71 3.00 7.50
N GLY A 221 16.72 4.19 6.90
CA GLY A 221 17.66 4.53 5.84
C GLY A 221 17.33 3.96 4.45
N HIS A 222 16.15 3.35 4.27
CA HIS A 222 15.77 2.73 3.00
C HIS A 222 15.64 3.78 1.88
N LEU A 223 15.00 4.91 2.18
CA LEU A 223 14.81 5.97 1.19
C LEU A 223 16.12 6.62 0.75
N GLN A 224 17.03 6.90 1.68
CA GLN A 224 18.34 7.47 1.41
C GLN A 224 19.18 6.54 0.53
N LYS A 225 19.11 5.23 0.80
CA LYS A 225 19.76 4.21 -0.03
C LYS A 225 19.21 4.19 -1.46
N TRP A 226 17.90 4.32 -1.64
CA TRP A 226 17.31 4.35 -2.99
C TRP A 226 17.62 5.66 -3.72
N TRP A 227 17.53 6.81 -3.03
CA TRP A 227 17.91 8.11 -3.58
C TRP A 227 19.34 8.13 -4.10
N GLY A 228 20.28 7.53 -3.37
CA GLY A 228 21.69 7.46 -3.76
C GLY A 228 21.99 6.57 -4.97
N ASP A 229 21.03 5.79 -5.46
CA ASP A 229 21.24 4.82 -6.56
C ASP A 229 20.05 4.76 -7.53
N LEU A 230 19.33 5.87 -7.69
CA LEU A 230 18.11 5.88 -8.49
C LEU A 230 18.36 5.43 -9.95
N ASP A 231 19.52 5.75 -10.51
CA ASP A 231 19.84 5.48 -11.93
C ASP A 231 20.29 4.03 -12.19
N ASN A 232 20.58 3.25 -11.14
CA ASN A 232 20.95 1.83 -11.26
C ASN A 232 20.07 0.92 -10.41
N LEU A 233 18.81 1.31 -10.17
CA LEU A 233 17.86 0.52 -9.41
C LEU A 233 17.70 -0.88 -10.03
N LYS A 234 18.16 -1.89 -9.30
CA LYS A 234 17.93 -3.30 -9.61
C LYS A 234 16.87 -3.86 -8.68
N GLU A 235 16.12 -4.80 -9.26
CA GLU A 235 15.22 -5.69 -8.52
C GLU A 235 15.96 -6.32 -7.33
N SER A 236 15.28 -6.47 -6.20
CA SER A 236 15.85 -7.18 -5.06
C SER A 236 16.22 -8.60 -5.47
N LYS A 237 17.48 -8.98 -5.24
CA LYS A 237 18.00 -10.32 -5.57
C LYS A 237 17.37 -11.41 -4.69
N ASP A 238 16.94 -11.05 -3.49
CA ASP A 238 16.28 -11.95 -2.56
C ASP A 238 14.83 -11.50 -2.38
N GLN A 239 13.92 -12.21 -3.06
CA GLN A 239 12.49 -12.01 -2.93
C GLN A 239 11.89 -12.75 -1.72
N LYS A 240 12.68 -13.55 -0.99
CA LYS A 240 12.25 -14.26 0.22
C LYS A 240 12.62 -13.50 1.49
N ALA A 241 13.62 -12.62 1.45
CA ALA A 241 13.97 -11.76 2.58
C ALA A 241 12.79 -10.87 3.00
N ILE A 242 12.55 -10.83 4.31
CA ILE A 242 11.53 -10.00 4.95
C ILE A 242 12.23 -9.13 6.00
N PHE A 243 12.11 -7.83 5.84
CA PHE A 243 12.62 -6.85 6.79
C PHE A 243 11.54 -6.57 7.83
N ARG A 244 11.82 -6.83 9.11
CA ARG A 244 10.91 -6.45 10.20
C ARG A 244 11.14 -4.98 10.55
N MET A 245 10.07 -4.20 10.58
CA MET A 245 10.11 -2.78 10.93
C MET A 245 9.27 -2.56 12.20
N ASP A 246 9.94 -2.47 13.33
CA ASP A 246 9.30 -2.22 14.62
C ASP A 246 9.12 -0.70 14.82
N ILE A 247 7.96 -0.26 15.30
CA ILE A 247 7.65 1.16 15.56
C ILE A 247 8.36 1.66 16.82
#